data_AF-A0A944SWU3-F1
#
_entry.id   AF-A0A944SWU3-F1
#
_cell.length_a   1.000
_cell.length_b   1.000
_cell.length_c   1.000
_cell.angle_alpha   90.00
_cell.angle_beta   90.00
_cell.angle_gamma   90.00
#
_symmetry.space_group_name_H-M   'P 1'
#
loop_
_entity.id
_entity.type
_entity.pdbx_description
1 polymer ?
#
loop_
_entity_poly.entity_id
_entity_poly.type
_entity_poly.pdbx_seq_one_letter_code
_entity_poly.pdbx_strand_id
1 'polypeptide(L)' 'NWPSVVIDPQQVIALRLGQTAQVADKFKSAQIRLFDQKKSFLGLGEMTESGIVSPKRVFVVEEA' A
#
# COMPACT_ATOMS: atom_id res chain seq x y z
N ASN A 1 3.89 15.83 -4.27
CA ASN A 1 4.57 14.60 -4.72
C ASN A 1 4.79 13.67 -3.53
N TRP A 2 3.95 12.65 -3.34
CA TRP A 2 4.15 11.67 -2.26
C TRP A 2 5.09 10.54 -2.70
N PRO A 3 5.93 10.00 -1.79
CA PRO A 3 6.78 8.86 -2.10
C PRO A 3 5.95 7.60 -2.41
N SER A 4 6.56 6.65 -3.09
CA SER A 4 5.94 5.37 -3.44
C SER A 4 6.54 4.22 -2.65
N VAL A 5 5.70 3.21 -2.40
CA VAL A 5 6.07 1.93 -1.80
C VAL A 5 5.52 0.82 -2.69
N VAL A 6 6.34 -0.22 -2.90
CA VAL A 6 5.93 -1.43 -3.61
C VAL A 6 5.42 -2.42 -2.58
N ILE A 7 4.26 -3.01 -2.86
CA ILE A 7 3.52 -3.89 -1.96
C ILE A 7 3.54 -5.31 -2.52
N ASP A 8 3.80 -6.28 -1.65
CA ASP A 8 3.82 -7.69 -2.03
C ASP A 8 2.41 -8.25 -2.28
N PRO A 9 2.24 -9.24 -3.16
CA PRO A 9 0.92 -9.73 -3.58
C PRO A 9 -0.02 -10.11 -2.43
N GLN A 10 0.48 -10.73 -1.36
CA GLN A 10 -0.32 -11.08 -0.18
C GLN A 10 -0.81 -9.83 0.58
N GLN A 11 0.05 -8.81 0.68
CA GLN A 11 -0.28 -7.53 1.30
C GLN A 11 -1.24 -6.71 0.43
N VAL A 12 -1.14 -6.83 -0.90
CA VAL A 12 -2.10 -6.20 -1.83
C VAL A 12 -3.52 -6.66 -1.52
N ILE A 13 -3.72 -7.96 -1.29
CA ILE A 13 -5.03 -8.53 -0.93
C ILE A 13 -5.50 -7.92 0.39
N ALA A 14 -4.66 -7.93 1.42
CA ALA A 14 -4.99 -7.35 2.72
C ALA A 14 -5.42 -5.87 2.62
N LEU A 15 -4.63 -5.05 1.92
CA LEU A 15 -4.91 -3.62 1.74
C LEU A 15 -6.21 -3.36 0.96
N ARG A 16 -6.53 -4.19 -0.04
CA ARG A 16 -7.81 -4.10 -0.79
C ARG A 16 -9.01 -4.45 0.09
N LEU A 17 -8.83 -5.31 1.09
CA LEU A 17 -9.83 -5.64 2.09
C LEU A 17 -9.89 -4.64 3.26
N GLY A 18 -9.16 -3.52 3.17
CA GLY A 18 -9.13 -2.50 4.22
C GLY A 18 -8.26 -2.84 5.43
N GLN A 19 -7.48 -3.93 5.36
CA GLN A 19 -6.56 -4.36 6.41
C GLN A 19 -5.20 -3.66 6.28
N THR A 20 -4.43 -3.66 7.36
CA THR A 20 -3.06 -3.10 7.37
C THR A 20 -2.04 -4.14 6.88
N ALA A 21 -0.86 -3.67 6.45
CA ALA A 21 0.25 -4.51 6.02
C ALA A 21 1.57 -4.03 6.63
N GLN A 22 2.40 -4.97 7.11
CA GLN A 22 3.77 -4.68 7.50
C GLN A 22 4.67 -4.74 6.27
N VAL A 23 5.35 -3.64 5.95
CA VAL A 23 6.33 -3.59 4.84
C VAL A 23 7.76 -3.57 5.39
N ALA A 24 8.71 -4.02 4.57
CA ALA A 24 10.14 -3.98 4.88
C ALA A 24 10.76 -2.60 4.56
N ASP A 25 10.10 -1.78 3.75
CA ASP A 25 10.54 -0.42 3.44
C ASP A 25 10.67 0.42 4.72
N LYS A 26 11.70 1.27 4.75
CA LYS A 26 11.83 2.30 5.79
C LYS A 26 10.76 3.35 5.62
N PHE A 27 10.35 3.98 6.72
CA PHE A 27 9.46 5.12 6.70
C PHE A 27 9.98 6.23 5.78
N LYS A 28 9.13 6.67 4.83
CA LYS A 28 9.44 7.74 3.88
C LYS A 28 8.62 8.99 4.15
N SER A 29 7.35 8.81 4.47
CA SER A 29 6.39 9.87 4.77
C SER A 29 5.12 9.24 5.34
N ALA A 30 4.34 10.03 6.08
CA ALA A 30 3.03 9.61 6.53
C ALA A 30 2.09 9.29 5.36
N GLN A 31 2.16 10.01 4.24
CA GLN A 31 1.29 9.79 3.07
C GLN A 31 2.10 9.18 1.92
N ILE A 32 1.63 8.04 1.41
CA ILE A 32 2.34 7.26 0.39
C ILE A 32 1.43 6.81 -0.75
N ARG A 33 2.04 6.63 -1.93
CA ARG A 33 1.43 5.96 -3.08
C ARG A 33 1.78 4.47 -3.05
N LEU A 34 0.78 3.63 -3.24
CA LEU A 34 0.92 2.18 -3.21
C LEU A 34 0.96 1.64 -4.64
N PHE A 35 1.96 0.80 -4.92
CA PHE A 35 2.10 0.11 -6.19
C PHE A 35 2.30 -1.38 -5.95
N ASP A 36 1.84 -2.22 -6.88
CA ASP A 36 2.23 -3.63 -6.89
C ASP A 36 3.62 -3.83 -7.50
N GLN A 37 4.11 -5.08 -7.49
CA GLN A 37 5.39 -5.45 -8.09
C GLN A 37 5.45 -5.23 -9.62
N LYS A 38 4.30 -5.13 -10.30
CA LYS A 38 4.18 -4.79 -11.72
C LYS A 38 4.14 -3.28 -11.97
N LYS A 39 4.30 -2.46 -10.92
CA LYS A 39 4.17 -1.00 -10.93
C LYS A 39 2.76 -0.51 -11.27
N SER A 40 1.74 -1.34 -11.07
CA SER A 40 0.33 -0.92 -11.15
C SER A 40 -0.01 -0.11 -9.91
N PHE A 41 -0.69 1.03 -10.11
CA PHE A 41 -1.14 1.86 -9.00
C PHE A 41 -2.30 1.19 -8.26
N LEU A 42 -2.15 0.98 -6.96
CA LEU A 42 -3.16 0.36 -6.11
C LEU A 42 -4.01 1.41 -5.39
N GLY A 43 -3.42 2.59 -5.12
CA GLY A 43 -4.07 3.65 -4.39
C GLY A 43 -3.17 4.41 -3.43
N LEU A 44 -3.79 5.01 -2.43
CA LEU A 44 -3.14 5.81 -1.38
C LEU A 44 -3.23 5.10 -0.04
N GLY A 45 -2.15 5.21 0.73
CA GLY A 45 -2.06 4.69 2.09
C GLY A 45 -1.33 5.65 3.02
N GLU A 46 -1.39 5.33 4.31
CA GLU A 46 -0.55 5.94 5.33
C GLU A 46 0.50 4.97 5.83
N MET A 47 1.71 5.46 6.10
CA MET A 47 2.81 4.67 6.65
C MET A 47 3.18 5.17 8.04
N THR A 48 3.42 4.26 8.98
CA THR A 48 4.00 4.58 10.28
C THR A 48 5.52 4.48 10.25
N GLU A 49 6.19 5.05 11.25
CA GLU A 49 7.64 4.92 11.42
C GLU A 49 8.10 3.45 11.59
N SER A 50 7.20 2.59 12.08
CA SER A 50 7.42 1.15 12.24
C SER A 50 7.19 0.33 10.96
N GLY A 51 6.86 0.96 9.83
CA GLY A 51 6.64 0.27 8.56
C GLY A 51 5.26 -0.40 8.44
N ILE A 52 4.28 0.03 9.23
CA ILE A 52 2.89 -0.40 9.05
C ILE A 52 2.25 0.51 8.02
N VAL A 53 1.62 -0.09 7.01
CA VAL A 53 0.85 0.60 5.98
C VAL A 53 -0.64 0.37 6.21
N SER A 54 -1.40 1.46 6.31
CA SER A 54 -2.85 1.45 6.41
C SER A 54 -3.48 1.95 5.12
N PRO A 55 -4.51 1.28 4.57
CA PRO A 55 -5.18 1.72 3.36
C PRO A 55 -6.02 2.97 3.63
N LYS A 56 -5.95 3.97 2.74
CA LYS A 56 -6.82 5.16 2.79
C LYS A 56 -7.80 5.19 1.64
N ARG A 57 -7.29 4.99 0.42
CA ARG A 57 -8.08 4.89 -0.81
C ARG A 57 -7.40 3.88 -1.70
N VAL A 58 -7.75 2.61 -1.53
CA VAL A 58 -7.25 1.50 -2.36
C VAL A 58 -8.36 1.08 -3.29
N PHE A 59 -8.04 0.89 -4.56
CA PHE A 59 -9.01 0.43 -5.54
C PHE A 59 -9.27 -1.07 -5.34
N VAL A 60 -10.54 -1.46 -5.37
CA VAL A 60 -10.93 -2.86 -5.54
C VAL A 60 -10.84 -3.21 -7.02
N VAL A 61 -10.35 -4.41 -7.33
CA VAL A 61 -10.52 -5.00 -8.67
C VAL A 61 -11.74 -5.90 -8.56
N GLU A 62 -12.73 -5.68 -9.42
CA GLU A 62 -13.76 -6.69 -9.65
C GLU A 62 -13.05 -7.92 -10.24
N GLU A 63 -13.16 -9.06 -9.58
CA GLU A 63 -12.79 -10.33 -10.20
C GLU A 63 -13.83 -10.61 -11.30
N ALA A 64 -13.36 -10.71 -12.54
CA ALA A 64 -14.17 -11.01 -13.72
C ALA A 64 -14.45 -12.51 -13.85
#